data_AF-A0A2E3H113-F1
#
_entry.id   AF-A0A2E3H113-F1
#
_cell.length_a   1.000
_cell.length_b   1.000
_cell.length_c   1.000
_cell.angle_alpha   90.00
_cell.angle_beta   90.00
_cell.angle_gamma   90.00
#
_symmetry.space_group_name_H-M   'P 1'
#
loop_
_entity.id
_entity.type
_entity.pdbx_description
1 polymer ?
#
loop_
_entity_poly.entity_id
_entity_poly.type
_entity_poly.pdbx_seq_one_letter_code
_entity_poly.pdbx_strand_id
1 'polypeptide(L)' 'MSAPTTNVDRQAKRHRGPIWGILIALAFGGVMGAAITLTATGGDNPDGANTQIDGRTGDTTIGETTDTPATQAPATTN' A
#
# COMPACT_ATOMS: atom_id res chain seq x y z
N MET A 1 4.17 -42.30 35.95
CA MET A 1 4.39 -41.19 36.90
C MET A 1 4.53 -39.92 36.08
N SER A 2 3.66 -38.92 36.30
CA SER A 2 3.74 -37.63 35.58
C SER A 2 4.90 -36.81 36.11
N ALA A 3 5.72 -36.27 35.20
CA ALA A 3 6.91 -35.51 35.56
C ALA A 3 6.54 -34.16 36.23
N PRO A 4 7.38 -33.64 37.13
CA PRO A 4 7.16 -32.34 37.77
C PRO A 4 7.04 -31.20 36.75
N THR A 5 6.01 -30.35 36.87
CA THR A 5 5.70 -29.24 35.91
C THR A 5 6.64 -28.03 36.02
N THR A 6 7.50 -27.99 37.05
CA THR A 6 8.41 -26.87 37.33
C THR A 6 9.28 -26.46 36.14
N ASN A 7 9.70 -27.41 35.30
CA ASN A 7 10.48 -27.12 34.10
C ASN A 7 9.66 -26.31 33.08
N VAL A 8 8.37 -26.63 32.92
CA VAL A 8 7.45 -25.92 32.02
C VAL A 8 7.15 -24.53 32.55
N ASP A 9 6.92 -24.38 33.86
CA ASP A 9 6.65 -23.08 34.47
C ASP A 9 7.84 -22.13 34.39
N ARG A 10 9.06 -22.65 34.62
CA ARG A 10 10.32 -21.91 34.48
C ARG A 10 10.56 -21.47 33.04
N GLN A 11 10.28 -22.36 32.08
CA GLN A 11 10.34 -22.06 30.66
C GLN A 11 9.34 -20.95 30.30
N ALA A 12 8.04 -21.16 30.58
CA ALA A 12 7.00 -20.18 30.30
C ALA A 12 7.34 -18.78 30.84
N LYS A 13 7.86 -18.67 32.07
CA LYS A 13 8.28 -17.38 32.65
C LYS A 13 9.36 -16.68 31.82
N ARG A 14 10.34 -17.43 31.29
CA ARG A 14 11.47 -16.89 30.51
C ARG A 14 11.08 -16.49 29.09
N HIS A 15 10.09 -17.17 28.50
CA HIS A 15 9.68 -16.94 27.11
C HIS A 15 8.55 -15.92 26.97
N ARG A 16 7.76 -15.69 28.04
CA ARG A 16 6.64 -14.74 28.04
C ARG A 16 7.05 -13.34 27.61
N GLY A 17 8.21 -12.84 28.07
CA GLY A 17 8.71 -11.52 27.70
C GLY A 17 9.00 -11.40 26.19
N PRO A 18 9.88 -12.24 25.62
CA PRO A 18 10.13 -12.26 24.18
C PRO A 18 8.89 -12.47 23.31
N ILE A 19 7.97 -13.37 23.70
CA ILE A 19 6.72 -13.60 22.96
C ILE A 19 5.87 -12.33 22.90
N TRP A 20 5.75 -11.60 24.03
CA TRP A 20 5.03 -10.33 24.06
C TRP A 20 5.69 -9.26 23.19
N GLY A 21 7.03 -9.20 23.16
CA GLY A 21 7.76 -8.29 22.28
C GLY A 21 7.49 -8.56 20.79
N ILE A 22 7.49 -9.83 20.38
CA ILE A 22 7.14 -10.22 19.01
C ILE A 22 5.70 -9.84 18.68
N LEU A 23 4.75 -10.09 19.59
CA LEU A 23 3.35 -9.71 19.39
C LEU A 23 3.16 -8.19 19.22
N ILE A 24 3.85 -7.38 20.03
CA ILE A 24 3.84 -5.92 19.87
C ILE A 24 4.40 -5.52 18.50
N ALA A 25 5.54 -6.10 18.09
CA ALA A 25 6.16 -5.77 16.82
C ALA A 25 5.25 -6.12 15.63
N LEU A 26 4.58 -7.27 15.67
CA LEU A 26 3.60 -7.67 14.66
C LEU A 26 2.40 -6.74 14.63
N ALA A 27 1.86 -6.37 15.79
CA ALA A 27 0.74 -5.43 15.88
C ALA A 27 1.12 -4.05 15.31
N PHE A 28 2.30 -3.52 15.67
CA PHE A 28 2.80 -2.27 15.15
C PHE A 28 3.00 -2.30 13.62
N GLY A 29 3.67 -3.34 13.12
CA GLY A 29 3.87 -3.53 11.68
C GLY A 29 2.54 -3.67 10.92
N GLY A 30 1.58 -4.39 11.49
CA GLY A 30 0.24 -4.55 10.92
C GLY A 30 -0.53 -3.24 10.84
N VAL A 31 -0.53 -2.44 11.91
CA VAL A 31 -1.17 -1.11 11.93
C VAL A 31 -0.54 -0.20 10.90
N MET A 32 0.80 -0.15 10.84
CA MET A 32 1.48 0.77 9.93
C MET A 32 1.33 0.32 8.47
N GLY A 33 1.40 -0.98 8.20
CA GLY A 33 1.10 -1.54 6.88
C GLY A 33 -0.31 -1.19 6.42
N ALA A 34 -1.31 -1.38 7.29
CA ALA A 34 -2.70 -1.01 6.98
C ALA A 34 -2.86 0.49 6.70
N ALA A 35 -2.24 1.36 7.49
CA ALA A 35 -2.28 2.80 7.28
C ALA A 35 -1.69 3.22 5.92
N ILE A 36 -0.55 2.65 5.54
CA ILE A 36 0.08 2.89 4.24
C ILE A 36 -0.82 2.41 3.12
N THR A 37 -1.35 1.19 3.20
CA THR A 37 -2.24 0.63 2.17
C THR A 37 -3.47 1.52 1.98
N LEU A 38 -4.15 1.90 3.07
CA LEU A 38 -5.34 2.75 2.98
C LEU A 38 -5.04 4.11 2.36
N THR A 39 -3.89 4.71 2.69
CA THR A 39 -3.48 6.00 2.12
C THR A 39 -3.14 5.87 0.63
N ALA A 40 -2.47 4.79 0.24
CA ALA A 40 -2.08 4.55 -1.14
C ALA A 40 -3.28 4.24 -2.06
N THR A 41 -4.30 3.54 -1.56
CA THR A 41 -5.46 3.15 -2.37
C THR A 41 -6.64 4.12 -2.28
N GLY A 42 -6.63 5.01 -1.29
CA GLY A 42 -7.75 5.92 -1.01
C GLY A 42 -7.57 7.36 -1.50
N GLY A 43 -6.50 7.65 -2.25
CA GLY A 43 -6.25 9.01 -2.76
C GLY A 43 -7.17 9.37 -3.93
N ASP A 44 -7.83 10.51 -3.85
CA ASP A 44 -8.40 11.19 -5.01
C ASP A 44 -7.27 11.60 -5.99
N ASN A 45 -7.59 11.75 -7.27
CA ASN A 45 -6.63 12.30 -8.24
C ASN A 45 -6.13 13.67 -7.73
N PRO A 46 -4.82 13.96 -7.80
CA PRO A 46 -4.31 15.24 -7.33
C PRO A 46 -5.00 16.40 -8.05
N ASP A 47 -5.32 17.47 -7.32
CA ASP A 47 -5.91 18.67 -7.90
C ASP A 47 -5.03 19.18 -9.05
N GLY A 48 -5.61 19.27 -10.25
CA GLY A 48 -4.87 19.66 -11.45
C GLY A 48 -4.06 18.53 -12.12
N ALA A 49 -4.32 17.25 -11.83
CA ALA A 49 -3.71 16.12 -12.55
C ALA A 49 -3.81 16.23 -14.08
N ASN A 50 -4.91 16.82 -14.56
CA ASN A 50 -5.16 17.03 -15.98
C ASN A 50 -4.68 18.41 -16.46
N THR A 51 -4.10 19.24 -15.61
CA THR A 51 -3.61 20.57 -16.00
C THR A 51 -2.18 20.46 -16.49
N GLN A 52 -1.93 20.81 -17.75
CA GLN A 52 -0.61 20.84 -18.35
C GLN A 52 -0.22 22.29 -18.68
N ILE A 53 1.05 22.64 -18.46
CA ILE A 53 1.60 23.94 -18.85
C ILE A 53 2.18 23.82 -20.26
N ASP A 54 1.72 24.68 -21.16
CA ASP A 54 2.32 24.80 -22.48
C ASP A 54 3.73 25.40 -22.36
N GLY A 55 4.75 24.62 -22.72
CA GLY A 55 6.15 25.06 -22.67
C GLY A 55 6.51 26.19 -23.64
N ARG A 56 5.64 26.54 -24.59
CA ARG A 56 5.84 27.66 -25.53
C ARG A 56 5.24 28.98 -25.05
N THR A 57 4.07 28.94 -24.39
CA THR A 57 3.30 30.13 -24.05
C THR A 57 3.17 30.35 -22.54
N GLY A 58 3.36 29.31 -21.73
CA GLY A 58 3.17 29.35 -20.27
C GLY A 58 1.72 29.27 -19.83
N ASP A 59 0.78 29.04 -20.75
CA ASP A 59 -0.64 28.94 -20.45
C ASP A 59 -1.03 27.55 -19.90
N THR A 60 -2.08 27.51 -19.08
CA THR A 60 -2.64 26.26 -18.53
C THR A 60 -3.65 25.66 -19.51
N THR A 61 -3.42 24.43 -19.95
CA THR A 61 -4.36 23.68 -20.79
C THR A 61 -4.85 22.44 -20.06
N ILE A 62 -6.11 22.06 -20.25
CA ILE A 62 -6.64 20.79 -19.77
C ILE A 62 -6.13 19.70 -20.74
N GLY A 63 -5.17 18.90 -20.30
CA GLY A 63 -4.69 17.74 -21.03
C GLY A 63 -5.84 16.79 -21.32
N GLU A 64 -6.03 16.50 -22.61
CA GLU A 64 -7.01 15.52 -23.07
C GLU A 64 -6.62 14.15 -22.49
N THR A 65 -7.42 13.62 -21.58
CA THR A 65 -7.32 12.23 -21.15
C THR A 65 -7.84 11.39 -22.31
N THR A 66 -6.99 11.09 -23.28
CA THR A 66 -7.30 10.13 -24.32
C THR A 66 -7.31 8.74 -23.69
N ASP A 67 -8.36 8.43 -22.93
CA ASP A 67 -8.83 7.06 -22.70
C ASP A 67 -9.39 6.52 -24.03
N THR A 68 -8.55 6.41 -25.05
CA THR A 68 -8.86 5.60 -26.23
C THR A 68 -8.36 4.19 -25.94
N PRO A 69 -9.23 3.20 -25.64
CA PRO A 69 -8.81 1.82 -25.80
C PRO A 69 -8.41 1.67 -27.27
N ALA A 70 -7.15 1.32 -27.52
CA ALA A 70 -6.60 1.12 -28.85
C ALA A 70 -7.35 0.01 -29.59
N THR A 71 -8.51 0.32 -30.15
CA THR A 71 -9.20 -0.54 -31.11
C THR A 71 -8.65 -0.19 -32.47
N GLN A 72 -7.60 -0.92 -32.85
CA GLN A 72 -7.10 -0.97 -34.22
C GLN A 72 -8.24 -1.40 -35.15
N ALA A 73 -8.50 -0.64 -36.22
CA ALA A 73 -9.25 -1.11 -37.38
C ALA A 73 -8.58 -0.57 -38.66
N PRO A 74 -8.38 -1.42 -39.69
CA PRO A 74 -7.47 -1.13 -40.80
C PRO A 74 -8.09 -0.18 -41.82
N ALA A 75 -7.38 0.88 -42.20
CA ALA A 75 -7.73 1.66 -43.37
C ALA A 75 -7.25 0.91 -44.62
N THR A 76 -8.17 0.22 -45.29
CA THR A 76 -8.01 -0.21 -46.69
C THR A 76 -8.08 1.03 -47.58
N THR A 77 -7.03 1.34 -48.32
CA THR A 77 -7.04 2.38 -49.36
C THR A 77 -7.09 1.71 -50.73
N ASN A 78 -8.14 2.04 -51.49
CA ASN A 78 -8.30 1.74 -52.92
C ASN A 78 -7.36 2.60 -53.77
#